data_AF-A0A8J5XHG0-F1
#
_entry.id   AF-A0A8J5XHG0-F1
#
_cell.length_a   1.000
_cell.length_b   1.000
_cell.length_c   1.000
_cell.angle_alpha   90.00
_cell.angle_beta   90.00
_cell.angle_gamma   90.00
#
_symmetry.space_group_name_H-M   'P 1'
#
loop_
_entity.id
_entity.type
_entity.pdbx_description
1 polymer ?
#
loop_
_entity_poly.entity_id
_entity_poly.type
_entity_poly.pdbx_seq_one_letter_code
_entity_poly.pdbx_strand_id
1 'polypeptide(L)'
;MVVPRVVPGLVQPSSGRPLRALLAALAAAPAARGWVLFPAETLQQNDVELKSITDLLTRGNVDGRPVLYRWSASADIREDRGLGGGITYAFDPELCERMLPLFSEGKDIIRFYEFVTCATIKDVVVSGLRTWSANSRNINFLDVTTLCDNETLWTKTSGTACTSLTCNHCPLAEVVITAFESKPGDHTGARVQPQVVASRPLGTNLRSSEGGSFDFVNLEFGTNLCWYVDPSFCAFFHGLEQDGLPVVAIVGMVLGIAFLCALTLTLYSLWRLLKTFVYTMLASWDTDQDGIVEMWEVLGGGRALVAGLRNALKYGTFEGATGGRKVELDDALFAVCDVFANQMPVHYVGLMLFCLIFPVLVLNDIFLPCWQCYDFEAAAVHEIGHILGFDHPDQFPQYNFVTDRTAYNCSAPWTGVSRDSAVDANSVMQAFLARNPKTCLTRDDLDGLNFLYPVCSDTMQQEPSCEKADRNIGFPRLLQAIVSAELIPLLVLLVLKFGSRLVLATREEFVERQLRSDNLKATRANKQKEALLETRRQRRTEEKSNSRPVTAFARASRSRTAPLNRAVAEGGNAAPHVPHEPNVLTLDGSRDGERGDDDVPALAGRGDADEGGDRGRSPA
;
A
#
# COMPACT_ATOMS: atom_id res chain seq x y z
N MET A 1 -37.91 1.46 -3.64
CA MET A 1 -36.69 2.21 -4.01
C MET A 1 -35.81 1.27 -4.82
N VAL A 2 -35.74 1.51 -6.13
CA VAL A 2 -34.97 0.72 -7.09
C VAL A 2 -33.69 1.52 -7.35
N VAL A 3 -32.55 0.97 -6.97
CA VAL A 3 -31.22 1.52 -7.30
C VAL A 3 -30.81 0.93 -8.65
N PRO A 4 -30.43 1.74 -9.66
CA PRO A 4 -30.13 1.21 -10.99
C PRO A 4 -28.75 0.56 -11.02
N ARG A 5 -28.67 -0.56 -11.74
CA ARG A 5 -27.42 -1.21 -12.19
C ARG A 5 -26.60 -0.23 -13.02
N VAL A 6 -25.43 0.15 -12.51
CA VAL A 6 -24.37 0.77 -13.31
C VAL A 6 -23.67 -0.34 -14.08
N VAL A 7 -23.87 -0.36 -15.39
CA VAL A 7 -23.09 -1.18 -16.33
C VAL A 7 -21.79 -0.43 -16.61
N PRO A 8 -20.60 -0.99 -16.34
CA PRO A 8 -19.35 -0.39 -16.78
C PRO A 8 -19.17 -0.70 -18.27
N GLY A 9 -19.64 0.20 -19.11
CA GLY A 9 -19.24 0.26 -20.51
C GLY A 9 -17.78 0.73 -20.58
N LEU A 10 -16.88 -0.17 -20.95
CA LEU A 10 -15.51 0.14 -21.36
C LEU A 10 -15.53 1.18 -22.48
N VAL A 11 -15.16 2.42 -22.16
CA VAL A 11 -14.70 3.39 -23.15
C VAL A 11 -13.25 3.04 -23.46
N GLN A 12 -13.03 2.30 -24.55
CA GLN A 12 -11.71 2.21 -25.17
C GLN A 12 -11.31 3.60 -25.68
N PRO A 13 -10.08 4.07 -25.44
CA PRO A 13 -9.57 5.28 -26.07
C PRO A 13 -9.25 4.98 -27.55
N SER A 14 -10.22 5.21 -28.43
CA SER A 14 -10.06 5.15 -29.88
C SER A 14 -9.79 6.55 -30.45
N SER A 15 -8.53 6.95 -30.60
CA SER A 15 -8.09 7.88 -31.66
C SER A 15 -6.58 8.15 -31.57
N GLY A 16 -5.79 7.38 -32.31
CA GLY A 16 -4.35 7.62 -32.45
C GLY A 16 -3.54 6.53 -33.17
N ARG A 17 -4.18 5.52 -33.77
CA ARG A 17 -3.51 4.31 -34.28
C ARG A 17 -3.51 4.03 -35.81
N PRO A 18 -3.98 4.88 -36.75
CA PRO A 18 -4.01 4.44 -38.15
C PRO A 18 -2.60 4.37 -38.79
N LEU A 19 -1.63 5.20 -38.37
CA LEU A 19 -0.30 5.20 -38.98
C LEU A 19 0.63 4.10 -38.43
N ARG A 20 0.50 3.76 -37.14
CA ARG A 20 1.29 2.67 -36.51
C ARG A 20 0.80 1.29 -36.93
N ALA A 21 -0.51 1.10 -37.13
CA ALA A 21 -1.06 -0.17 -37.63
C ALA A 21 -0.62 -0.46 -39.08
N LEU A 22 -0.48 0.58 -39.92
CA LEU A 22 -0.05 0.40 -41.32
C LEU A 22 1.45 0.10 -41.46
N LEU A 23 2.29 0.66 -40.58
CA LEU A 23 3.74 0.36 -40.55
C LEU A 23 4.06 -0.95 -39.82
N ALA A 24 3.28 -1.34 -38.81
CA ALA A 24 3.40 -2.64 -38.15
C ALA A 24 2.88 -3.81 -39.01
N ALA A 25 1.91 -3.57 -39.91
CA ALA A 25 1.40 -4.61 -40.81
C ALA A 25 2.32 -4.91 -42.02
N LEU A 26 3.33 -4.07 -42.29
CA LEU A 26 4.26 -4.22 -43.41
C LEU A 26 5.67 -4.67 -42.99
N ALA A 27 5.96 -4.76 -41.69
CA ALA A 27 7.25 -5.19 -41.18
C ALA A 27 7.07 -6.41 -40.26
N ALA A 28 7.72 -7.50 -40.65
CA ALA A 28 7.83 -8.78 -39.96
C ALA A 28 6.59 -9.69 -40.04
N ALA A 29 6.62 -10.63 -40.98
CA ALA A 29 6.21 -11.97 -40.62
C ALA A 29 6.96 -12.31 -39.32
N PRO A 30 6.28 -12.71 -38.23
CA PRO A 30 6.96 -13.12 -37.02
C PRO A 30 7.89 -14.27 -37.41
N ALA A 31 9.19 -13.99 -37.45
CA ALA A 31 10.17 -15.04 -37.57
C ALA A 31 9.88 -16.00 -36.42
N ALA A 32 9.65 -17.27 -36.73
CA ALA A 32 9.64 -18.30 -35.70
C ALA A 32 10.97 -18.21 -34.98
N ARG A 33 10.93 -18.20 -33.65
CA ARG A 33 12.11 -18.06 -32.80
C ARG A 33 12.19 -19.34 -31.94
N GLY A 34 13.37 -19.63 -31.41
CA GLY A 34 13.67 -20.95 -30.89
C GLY A 34 13.57 -21.07 -29.36
N TRP A 35 13.34 -22.30 -28.89
CA TRP A 35 13.39 -22.73 -27.49
C TRP A 35 14.59 -23.66 -27.23
N VAL A 36 15.05 -23.79 -25.98
CA VAL A 36 16.19 -24.65 -25.60
C VAL A 36 15.78 -25.67 -24.54
N LEU A 37 16.44 -26.82 -24.55
CA LEU A 37 16.25 -27.89 -23.56
C LEU A 37 17.36 -27.92 -22.52
N PHE A 38 16.98 -28.27 -21.29
CA PHE A 38 17.85 -28.32 -20.13
C PHE A 38 18.48 -29.71 -19.90
N PRO A 39 19.74 -29.77 -19.40
CA PRO A 39 20.67 -28.66 -19.14
C PRO A 39 21.63 -28.38 -20.31
N ALA A 40 21.46 -27.24 -20.97
CA ALA A 40 22.32 -26.75 -22.04
C ALA A 40 23.71 -26.34 -21.53
N GLU A 41 23.85 -25.90 -20.28
CA GLU A 41 25.14 -25.59 -19.68
C GLU A 41 26.09 -26.80 -19.68
N THR A 42 25.54 -28.00 -19.43
CA THR A 42 26.33 -29.25 -19.45
C THR A 42 26.84 -29.57 -20.85
N LEU A 43 26.10 -29.19 -21.90
CA LEU A 43 26.55 -29.33 -23.28
C LEU A 43 27.70 -28.39 -23.61
N GLN A 44 27.60 -27.13 -23.16
CA GLN A 44 28.62 -26.12 -23.39
C GLN A 44 29.95 -26.48 -22.71
N GLN A 45 29.90 -26.93 -21.45
CA GLN A 45 31.10 -27.29 -20.69
C GLN A 45 31.85 -28.48 -21.31
N ASN A 46 31.16 -29.36 -22.03
CA ASN A 46 31.72 -30.56 -22.64
C ASN A 46 32.11 -30.38 -24.12
N ASP A 47 32.00 -29.16 -24.67
CA ASP A 47 32.31 -28.81 -26.08
C ASP A 47 31.63 -29.76 -27.10
N VAL A 48 30.42 -30.22 -26.77
CA VAL A 48 29.69 -31.14 -27.63
C VAL A 48 29.02 -30.34 -28.75
N GLU A 49 29.61 -30.40 -29.95
CA GLU A 49 28.98 -29.88 -31.16
C GLU A 49 27.75 -30.73 -31.50
N LEU A 50 26.56 -30.19 -31.23
CA LEU A 50 25.29 -30.76 -31.67
C LEU A 50 25.09 -30.41 -33.14
N LYS A 51 25.07 -31.42 -34.03
CA LYS A 51 24.81 -31.21 -35.46
C LYS A 51 23.33 -31.36 -35.79
N SER A 52 22.64 -32.20 -35.03
CA SER A 52 21.22 -32.54 -35.19
C SER A 52 20.53 -32.77 -33.85
N ILE A 53 19.19 -32.75 -33.83
CA ILE A 53 18.40 -33.16 -32.67
C ILE A 53 18.63 -34.63 -32.30
N THR A 54 18.96 -35.47 -33.29
CA THR A 54 19.33 -36.87 -33.05
C THR A 54 20.60 -36.99 -32.22
N ASP A 55 21.57 -36.08 -32.40
CA ASP A 55 22.78 -36.07 -31.55
C ASP A 55 22.44 -35.75 -30.10
N LEU A 56 21.50 -34.81 -29.87
CA LEU A 56 21.04 -34.45 -28.52
C LEU A 56 20.35 -35.63 -27.83
N LEU A 57 19.53 -36.36 -28.58
CA LEU A 57 18.78 -37.51 -28.07
C LEU A 57 19.69 -38.72 -27.83
N THR A 58 20.64 -39.00 -28.71
CA THR A 58 21.41 -40.26 -28.67
C THR A 58 22.72 -40.18 -27.91
N ARG A 59 23.31 -38.98 -27.74
CA ARG A 59 24.56 -38.83 -26.99
C ARG A 59 24.30 -38.70 -25.50
N GLY A 60 24.96 -39.54 -24.71
CA GLY A 60 25.25 -39.21 -23.32
C GLY A 60 26.33 -38.12 -23.25
N ASN A 61 26.40 -37.43 -22.12
CA ASN A 61 27.53 -36.58 -21.77
C ASN A 61 28.80 -37.43 -21.54
N VAL A 62 29.92 -36.79 -21.21
CA VAL A 62 31.22 -37.47 -20.96
C VAL A 62 31.10 -38.54 -19.86
N ASP A 63 30.20 -38.34 -18.90
CA ASP A 63 29.92 -39.25 -17.78
C ASP A 63 28.84 -40.31 -18.10
N GLY A 64 28.38 -40.37 -19.36
CA GLY A 64 27.30 -41.27 -19.79
C GLY A 64 25.90 -40.88 -19.28
N ARG A 65 25.75 -39.71 -18.65
CA ARG A 65 24.44 -39.16 -18.25
C ARG A 65 23.71 -38.60 -19.48
N PRO A 66 22.38 -38.72 -19.52
CA PRO A 66 21.62 -38.13 -20.61
C PRO A 66 21.75 -36.60 -20.62
N VAL A 67 21.66 -36.05 -21.83
CA VAL A 67 21.79 -34.61 -22.10
C VAL A 67 20.44 -33.87 -21.95
N LEU A 68 19.34 -34.62 -22.04
CA LEU A 68 17.98 -34.11 -21.96
C LEU A 68 17.25 -34.76 -20.79
N TYR A 69 16.58 -33.97 -19.98
CA TYR A 69 15.72 -34.46 -18.89
C TYR A 69 14.26 -34.04 -19.10
N ARG A 70 13.35 -34.92 -18.69
CA ARG A 70 11.90 -34.69 -18.71
C ARG A 70 11.22 -35.53 -17.65
N TRP A 71 9.95 -35.26 -17.36
CA TRP A 71 9.15 -36.16 -16.55
C TRP A 71 8.71 -37.38 -17.37
N SER A 72 8.86 -38.58 -16.82
CA SER A 72 8.35 -39.80 -17.45
C SER A 72 6.84 -39.88 -17.31
N ALA A 73 6.17 -40.32 -18.38
CA ALA A 73 4.86 -40.93 -18.27
C ALA A 73 5.00 -42.32 -17.60
N SER A 74 3.92 -42.82 -16.99
CA SER A 74 3.87 -44.23 -16.62
C SER A 74 2.98 -45.02 -17.58
N ALA A 75 3.42 -46.24 -17.90
CA ALA A 75 2.59 -47.23 -18.57
C ALA A 75 1.69 -47.99 -17.59
N ASP A 76 2.05 -47.99 -16.30
CA ASP A 76 1.25 -48.63 -15.25
C ASP A 76 0.30 -47.59 -14.65
N ILE A 77 -1.00 -47.84 -14.78
CA ILE A 77 -2.06 -47.02 -14.18
C ILE A 77 -2.01 -46.98 -12.64
N ARG A 78 -1.18 -47.82 -12.01
CA ARG A 78 -0.97 -47.86 -10.56
C ARG A 78 0.23 -47.03 -10.09
N GLU A 79 1.05 -46.58 -11.03
CA GLU A 79 2.21 -45.76 -10.70
C GLU A 79 1.82 -44.29 -10.78
N ASP A 80 1.49 -43.73 -9.61
CA ASP A 80 1.02 -42.36 -9.46
C ASP A 80 2.14 -41.30 -9.55
N ARG A 81 3.29 -41.66 -10.13
CA ARG A 81 4.47 -40.79 -10.27
C ARG A 81 4.58 -40.18 -11.66
N GLY A 82 5.25 -39.05 -11.74
CA GLY A 82 5.53 -38.27 -12.93
C GLY A 82 4.24 -37.80 -13.59
N LEU A 83 4.15 -38.00 -14.91
CA LEU A 83 2.98 -37.57 -15.67
C LEU A 83 1.79 -38.54 -15.54
N GLY A 84 1.96 -39.70 -14.88
CA GLY A 84 0.97 -40.78 -14.75
C GLY A 84 -0.04 -40.62 -13.61
N GLY A 85 0.13 -39.62 -12.75
CA GLY A 85 -0.86 -39.18 -11.73
C GLY A 85 -0.91 -37.66 -11.55
N GLY A 86 -0.05 -36.93 -12.26
CA GLY A 86 0.27 -35.54 -12.02
C GLY A 86 1.55 -35.41 -11.18
N ILE A 87 2.37 -34.42 -11.50
CA ILE A 87 3.61 -34.15 -10.78
C ILE A 87 3.25 -33.61 -9.41
N THR A 88 3.55 -34.38 -8.38
CA THR A 88 3.24 -34.01 -6.99
C THR A 88 4.18 -32.91 -6.49
N TYR A 89 3.65 -31.94 -5.75
CA TYR A 89 4.46 -30.90 -5.14
C TYR A 89 4.07 -30.62 -3.69
N ALA A 90 5.03 -30.16 -2.90
CA ALA A 90 4.80 -29.71 -1.53
C ALA A 90 5.58 -28.42 -1.22
N PHE A 91 4.95 -27.52 -0.49
CA PHE A 91 5.63 -26.35 0.08
C PHE A 91 6.36 -26.73 1.36
N ASP A 92 7.64 -26.40 1.43
CA ASP A 92 8.42 -26.48 2.66
C ASP A 92 7.74 -25.66 3.78
N PRO A 93 7.52 -26.22 4.99
CA PRO A 93 6.89 -25.51 6.10
C PRO A 93 7.62 -24.22 6.49
N GLU A 94 8.94 -24.13 6.27
CA GLU A 94 9.74 -22.94 6.60
C GLU A 94 9.80 -21.92 5.45
N LEU A 95 9.21 -22.20 4.28
CA LEU A 95 9.28 -21.33 3.10
C LEU A 95 8.77 -19.92 3.40
N CYS A 96 7.57 -19.81 3.96
CA CYS A 96 6.93 -18.51 4.16
C CYS A 96 7.64 -17.66 5.21
N GLU A 97 8.11 -18.26 6.31
CA GLU A 97 8.86 -17.55 7.35
C GLU A 97 10.12 -16.88 6.78
N ARG A 98 10.77 -17.57 5.83
CA ARG A 98 12.00 -17.11 5.19
C ARG A 98 11.76 -16.09 4.08
N MET A 99 10.69 -16.27 3.32
CA MET A 99 10.41 -15.44 2.15
C MET A 99 9.65 -14.16 2.48
N LEU A 100 8.71 -14.17 3.44
CA LEU A 100 7.89 -13.00 3.78
C LEU A 100 8.68 -11.70 4.04
N PRO A 101 9.79 -11.72 4.81
CA PRO A 101 10.57 -10.50 5.09
C PRO A 101 11.25 -9.87 3.86
N LEU A 102 11.32 -10.61 2.76
CA LEU A 102 12.04 -10.25 1.54
C LEU A 102 11.15 -9.55 0.52
N PHE A 103 9.83 -9.63 0.71
CA PHE A 103 8.88 -8.89 -0.10
C PHE A 103 8.87 -7.43 0.32
N SER A 104 9.14 -6.56 -0.64
CA SER A 104 9.10 -5.12 -0.42
C SER A 104 7.71 -4.64 0.03
N GLU A 105 6.65 -5.34 -0.38
CA GLU A 105 5.27 -5.01 -0.07
C GLU A 105 4.82 -5.52 1.29
N GLY A 106 5.61 -6.37 1.96
CA GLY A 106 5.36 -6.76 3.35
C GLY A 106 5.90 -5.77 4.39
N LYS A 107 6.67 -4.77 3.96
CA LYS A 107 7.26 -3.73 4.84
C LYS A 107 6.32 -2.53 4.91
N ASP A 108 5.15 -2.73 5.48
CA ASP A 108 4.11 -1.71 5.47
C ASP A 108 4.40 -0.52 6.39
N ILE A 109 4.24 0.69 5.84
CA ILE A 109 4.33 1.96 6.57
C ILE A 109 3.28 2.03 7.68
N ILE A 110 2.10 1.47 7.40
CA ILE A 110 1.00 1.38 8.33
C ILE A 110 0.81 -0.09 8.66
N ARG A 111 1.22 -0.50 9.86
CA ARG A 111 1.21 -1.90 10.34
C ARG A 111 -0.15 -2.61 10.41
N PHE A 112 -1.22 -2.03 9.85
CA PHE A 112 -2.59 -2.55 9.99
C PHE A 112 -3.02 -3.49 8.86
N TYR A 113 -2.28 -3.56 7.76
CA TYR A 113 -2.61 -4.42 6.63
C TYR A 113 -1.34 -5.09 6.13
N GLU A 114 -1.40 -6.38 5.85
CA GLU A 114 -0.32 -7.14 5.22
C GLU A 114 -0.73 -7.44 3.77
N PHE A 115 -0.05 -6.85 2.79
CA PHE A 115 -0.39 -7.11 1.37
C PHE A 115 0.09 -8.47 0.89
N VAL A 116 1.19 -8.95 1.44
CA VAL A 116 1.79 -10.24 1.10
C VAL A 116 1.70 -11.15 2.32
N THR A 117 0.95 -12.22 2.17
CA THR A 117 0.80 -13.27 3.19
C THR A 117 1.42 -14.57 2.68
N CYS A 118 1.59 -15.56 3.55
CA CYS A 118 2.02 -16.89 3.15
C CYS A 118 1.07 -17.51 2.09
N ALA A 119 -0.23 -17.26 2.21
CA ALA A 119 -1.21 -17.70 1.22
C ALA A 119 -0.96 -17.04 -0.15
N THR A 120 -0.60 -15.76 -0.17
CA THR A 120 -0.25 -15.04 -1.40
C THR A 120 0.98 -15.65 -2.07
N ILE A 121 2.05 -15.93 -1.31
CA ILE A 121 3.28 -16.55 -1.83
C ILE A 121 2.96 -17.92 -2.45
N LYS A 122 2.21 -18.77 -1.74
CA LYS A 122 1.81 -20.09 -2.23
C LYS A 122 0.96 -19.98 -3.51
N ASP A 123 -0.05 -19.10 -3.50
CA ASP A 123 -0.92 -18.87 -4.65
C ASP A 123 -0.13 -18.41 -5.90
N VAL A 124 0.90 -17.57 -5.74
CA VAL A 124 1.77 -17.17 -6.85
C VAL A 124 2.46 -18.36 -7.50
N VAL A 125 3.08 -19.23 -6.69
CA VAL A 125 3.79 -20.40 -7.23
C VAL A 125 2.80 -21.37 -7.87
N VAL A 126 1.64 -21.59 -7.24
CA VAL A 126 0.56 -22.40 -7.81
C VAL A 126 0.04 -21.80 -9.13
N SER A 127 -0.07 -20.49 -9.23
CA SER A 127 -0.41 -19.81 -10.50
C SER A 127 0.62 -20.13 -11.58
N GLY A 128 1.91 -20.13 -11.25
CA GLY A 128 2.95 -20.56 -12.17
C GLY A 128 2.79 -22.01 -12.63
N LEU A 129 2.46 -22.92 -11.72
CA LEU A 129 2.20 -24.34 -12.04
C LEU A 129 0.98 -24.48 -12.95
N ARG A 130 -0.10 -23.73 -12.67
CA ARG A 130 -1.31 -23.69 -13.51
C ARG A 130 -1.02 -23.14 -14.89
N THR A 131 -0.20 -22.10 -15.03
CA THR A 131 0.18 -21.53 -16.32
C THR A 131 0.76 -22.57 -17.27
N TRP A 132 1.62 -23.47 -16.80
CA TRP A 132 2.14 -24.57 -17.63
C TRP A 132 1.10 -25.68 -17.87
N SER A 133 0.31 -26.02 -16.85
CA SER A 133 -0.76 -27.04 -16.95
C SER A 133 -1.85 -26.64 -17.94
N ALA A 134 -2.25 -25.37 -17.95
CA ALA A 134 -3.26 -24.81 -18.86
C ALA A 134 -2.82 -24.82 -20.33
N ASN A 135 -1.54 -25.08 -20.59
CA ASN A 135 -0.94 -25.16 -21.93
C ASN A 135 -0.56 -26.59 -22.35
N SER A 136 -0.78 -27.59 -21.49
CA SER A 136 -0.56 -29.00 -21.82
C SER A 136 -1.49 -29.93 -21.04
N ARG A 137 -2.30 -30.71 -21.76
CA ARG A 137 -3.20 -31.71 -21.15
C ARG A 137 -2.49 -32.86 -20.44
N ASN A 138 -1.22 -33.07 -20.78
CA ASN A 138 -0.42 -34.16 -20.20
C ASN A 138 0.31 -33.72 -18.92
N ILE A 139 0.28 -32.44 -18.57
CA ILE A 139 0.97 -31.89 -17.41
C ILE A 139 -0.09 -31.43 -16.43
N ASN A 140 -0.07 -32.05 -15.25
CA ASN A 140 -0.89 -31.64 -14.12
C ASN A 140 0.04 -31.61 -12.90
N PHE A 141 -0.23 -30.68 -11.98
CA PHE A 141 0.47 -30.62 -10.70
C PHE A 141 -0.50 -30.90 -9.57
N LEU A 142 -0.09 -31.74 -8.61
CA LEU A 142 -0.92 -32.14 -7.48
C LEU A 142 -0.32 -31.66 -6.16
N ASP A 143 -1.07 -30.86 -5.41
CA ASP A 143 -0.65 -30.38 -4.10
C ASP A 143 -0.76 -31.49 -3.05
N VAL A 144 0.39 -31.93 -2.52
CA VAL A 144 0.47 -32.91 -1.43
C VAL A 144 0.99 -32.29 -0.12
N THR A 145 1.05 -30.95 -0.04
CA THR A 145 1.59 -30.21 1.12
C THR A 145 0.93 -30.66 2.43
N THR A 146 -0.40 -30.74 2.46
CA THR A 146 -1.15 -31.13 3.66
C THR A 146 -0.93 -32.59 4.06
N LEU A 147 -0.67 -33.48 3.11
CA LEU A 147 -0.33 -34.88 3.39
C LEU A 147 1.07 -34.98 4.01
N CYS A 148 2.04 -34.24 3.45
CA CYS A 148 3.39 -34.14 4.01
C CYS A 148 3.39 -33.57 5.44
N ASP A 149 2.54 -32.57 5.71
CA ASP A 149 2.42 -31.94 7.04
C ASP A 149 1.75 -32.87 8.06
N ASN A 150 0.66 -33.54 7.70
CA ASN A 150 -0.12 -34.37 8.62
C ASN A 150 0.62 -35.64 9.06
N GLU A 151 1.37 -36.24 8.16
CA GLU A 151 2.08 -37.49 8.43
C GLU A 151 3.49 -37.25 9.01
N THR A 152 3.87 -35.98 9.25
CA THR A 152 5.24 -35.60 9.69
C THR A 152 6.32 -36.21 8.79
N LEU A 153 6.02 -36.34 7.49
CA LEU A 153 6.89 -37.00 6.52
C LEU A 153 8.08 -36.15 6.09
N TRP A 154 8.11 -34.89 6.52
CA TRP A 154 9.25 -34.01 6.34
C TRP A 154 10.48 -34.59 7.03
N THR A 155 11.37 -35.15 6.23
CA THR A 155 12.66 -35.66 6.68
C THR A 155 13.73 -34.61 6.39
N LYS A 156 14.56 -34.30 7.39
CA LYS A 156 15.74 -33.46 7.17
C LYS A 156 16.85 -34.34 6.61
N THR A 157 17.25 -34.08 5.38
CA THR A 157 18.36 -34.79 4.75
C THR A 157 19.65 -34.30 5.37
N SER A 158 20.25 -35.09 6.28
CA SER A 158 21.53 -34.75 6.91
C SER A 158 22.68 -35.09 5.95
N GLY A 159 23.39 -34.09 5.44
CA GLY A 159 24.61 -34.30 4.65
C GLY A 159 25.13 -33.05 3.93
N THR A 160 26.40 -33.09 3.51
CA THR A 160 27.05 -32.04 2.70
C THR A 160 26.48 -31.89 1.29
N ALA A 161 25.63 -32.82 0.86
CA ALA A 161 24.98 -32.82 -0.45
C ALA A 161 23.78 -31.86 -0.52
N CYS A 162 23.32 -31.33 0.62
CA CYS A 162 22.22 -30.39 0.64
C CYS A 162 22.73 -28.95 0.62
N THR A 163 22.39 -28.21 -0.43
CA THR A 163 22.67 -26.77 -0.57
C THR A 163 21.49 -25.89 -0.17
N SER A 164 20.31 -26.48 0.06
CA SER A 164 19.15 -25.82 0.64
C SER A 164 19.38 -25.52 2.13
N LEU A 165 18.76 -24.45 2.61
CA LEU A 165 18.88 -24.01 4.00
C LEU A 165 18.03 -24.90 4.97
N THR A 166 17.08 -25.72 4.48
CA THR A 166 16.27 -26.64 5.31
C THR A 166 16.54 -28.12 5.05
N CYS A 167 16.91 -28.50 3.83
CA CYS A 167 17.05 -29.90 3.42
C CYS A 167 15.79 -30.75 3.69
N ASN A 168 14.63 -30.12 3.71
CA ASN A 168 13.36 -30.79 3.95
C ASN A 168 12.97 -31.59 2.70
N HIS A 169 12.77 -32.89 2.88
CA HIS A 169 12.31 -33.79 1.82
C HIS A 169 11.02 -34.46 2.25
N CYS A 170 10.01 -34.45 1.37
CA CYS A 170 8.80 -35.23 1.52
C CYS A 170 8.77 -36.34 0.45
N PRO A 171 8.70 -37.62 0.82
CA PRO A 171 8.72 -38.74 -0.12
C PRO A 171 7.48 -38.83 -1.02
N LEU A 172 6.41 -38.10 -0.67
CA LEU A 172 5.19 -37.98 -1.48
C LEU A 172 5.29 -36.85 -2.51
N ALA A 173 6.27 -35.96 -2.40
CA ALA A 173 6.42 -34.82 -3.28
C ALA A 173 7.59 -35.03 -4.23
N GLU A 174 7.32 -34.95 -5.52
CA GLU A 174 8.34 -34.95 -6.57
C GLU A 174 8.97 -33.58 -6.75
N VAL A 175 8.22 -32.51 -6.46
CA VAL A 175 8.72 -31.14 -6.42
C VAL A 175 8.60 -30.57 -5.00
N VAL A 176 9.72 -30.22 -4.38
CA VAL A 176 9.71 -29.47 -3.12
C VAL A 176 9.99 -28.00 -3.40
N ILE A 177 9.05 -27.15 -2.98
CA ILE A 177 9.14 -25.70 -3.13
C ILE A 177 9.69 -25.13 -1.83
N THR A 178 10.92 -24.61 -1.88
CA THR A 178 11.68 -24.18 -0.70
C THR A 178 12.44 -22.88 -0.96
N ALA A 179 13.20 -22.42 0.04
CA ALA A 179 14.07 -21.26 -0.03
C ALA A 179 15.53 -21.66 0.20
N PHE A 180 16.46 -20.96 -0.46
CA PHE A 180 17.88 -21.15 -0.30
C PHE A 180 18.59 -19.85 0.07
N GLU A 181 19.69 -19.98 0.82
CA GLU A 181 20.60 -18.87 1.06
C GLU A 181 21.62 -18.82 -0.08
N SER A 182 21.52 -17.79 -0.91
CA SER A 182 22.50 -17.59 -1.97
C SER A 182 23.82 -17.11 -1.37
N LYS A 183 24.94 -17.52 -1.97
CA LYS A 183 26.27 -17.07 -1.54
C LYS A 183 26.43 -15.58 -1.84
N PRO A 184 27.21 -14.82 -1.05
CA PRO A 184 27.52 -13.44 -1.38
C PRO A 184 28.12 -13.33 -2.81
N GLY A 185 27.50 -12.53 -3.66
CA GLY A 185 27.87 -12.37 -5.09
C GLY A 185 27.15 -13.31 -6.05
N ASP A 186 26.41 -14.29 -5.56
CA ASP A 186 25.49 -15.08 -6.36
C ASP A 186 24.14 -14.33 -6.48
N HIS A 187 23.84 -13.90 -7.71
CA HIS A 187 22.67 -13.12 -8.07
C HIS A 187 21.49 -13.98 -8.52
N THR A 188 21.59 -15.30 -8.36
CA THR A 188 20.54 -16.25 -8.75
C THR A 188 19.28 -16.00 -7.91
N GLY A 189 18.23 -15.53 -8.57
CA GLY A 189 16.89 -15.27 -8.03
C GLY A 189 16.25 -16.52 -7.46
N ALA A 190 16.02 -17.45 -8.36
CA ALA A 190 15.48 -18.75 -8.06
C ALA A 190 16.30 -19.77 -8.86
N ARG A 191 16.19 -21.05 -8.49
CA ARG A 191 16.85 -22.12 -9.22
C ARG A 191 16.10 -23.42 -9.07
N VAL A 192 16.31 -24.29 -10.05
CA VAL A 192 15.91 -25.69 -10.01
C VAL A 192 17.12 -26.57 -9.71
N GLN A 193 17.03 -27.37 -8.64
CA GLN A 193 18.03 -28.39 -8.33
C GLN A 193 17.43 -29.78 -8.55
N PRO A 194 17.68 -30.40 -9.72
CA PRO A 194 17.15 -31.72 -10.03
C PRO A 194 17.97 -32.82 -9.35
N GLN A 195 17.27 -33.84 -8.84
CA GLN A 195 17.83 -35.13 -8.50
C GLN A 195 17.43 -36.12 -9.59
N VAL A 196 18.44 -36.49 -10.37
CA VAL A 196 18.27 -37.19 -11.65
C VAL A 196 18.36 -38.71 -11.48
N VAL A 197 17.48 -39.43 -12.19
CA VAL A 197 17.57 -40.89 -12.35
C VAL A 197 17.92 -41.23 -13.80
N ALA A 198 18.89 -42.15 -13.97
CA ALA A 198 19.49 -42.49 -15.26
C ALA A 198 18.65 -43.41 -16.17
N SER A 199 17.33 -43.52 -15.96
CA SER A 199 16.46 -44.34 -16.80
C SER A 199 15.95 -43.58 -18.03
N ARG A 200 15.71 -44.31 -19.13
CA ARG A 200 15.04 -43.78 -20.33
C ARG A 200 13.57 -43.53 -20.00
N PRO A 201 13.08 -42.28 -20.01
CA PRO A 201 11.70 -41.98 -19.67
C PRO A 201 10.74 -42.50 -20.75
N LEU A 202 9.52 -42.81 -20.34
CA LEU A 202 8.41 -42.98 -21.27
C LEU A 202 7.87 -41.60 -21.63
N GLY A 203 7.70 -41.29 -22.91
CA GLY A 203 7.02 -40.09 -23.36
C GLY A 203 5.52 -40.16 -23.12
N THR A 204 4.83 -39.03 -23.20
CA THR A 204 3.36 -38.92 -23.10
C THR A 204 2.61 -39.66 -24.21
N ASN A 205 3.30 -40.02 -25.29
CA ASN A 205 2.81 -40.89 -26.36
C ASN A 205 3.03 -42.39 -26.05
N LEU A 206 3.40 -42.73 -24.81
CA LEU A 206 3.69 -44.09 -24.32
C LEU A 206 4.80 -44.80 -25.08
N ARG A 207 5.71 -44.05 -25.71
CA ARG A 207 6.93 -44.58 -26.35
C ARG A 207 8.13 -44.28 -25.49
N SER A 208 9.10 -45.20 -25.46
CA SER A 208 10.39 -44.90 -24.85
C SER A 208 10.99 -43.69 -25.54
N SER A 209 11.33 -42.68 -24.75
CA SER A 209 11.97 -41.47 -25.21
C SER A 209 13.43 -41.48 -24.79
N GLU A 210 14.28 -40.92 -25.63
CA GLU A 210 15.67 -40.71 -25.26
C GLU A 210 15.79 -39.56 -24.24
N GLY A 211 16.86 -39.60 -23.45
CA GLY A 211 17.10 -38.71 -22.31
C GLY A 211 16.99 -39.43 -20.97
N GLY A 212 17.00 -38.64 -19.90
CA GLY A 212 16.80 -39.07 -18.52
C GLY A 212 15.45 -38.63 -17.98
N SER A 213 15.04 -39.24 -16.88
CA SER A 213 13.86 -38.82 -16.13
C SER A 213 14.25 -37.97 -14.93
N PHE A 214 13.45 -36.95 -14.64
CA PHE A 214 13.37 -36.43 -13.28
C PHE A 214 12.69 -37.46 -12.38
N ASP A 215 13.14 -37.56 -11.13
CA ASP A 215 12.49 -38.32 -10.05
C ASP A 215 12.12 -37.37 -8.91
N PHE A 216 13.02 -36.43 -8.60
CA PHE A 216 12.80 -35.42 -7.58
C PHE A 216 13.47 -34.10 -7.98
N VAL A 217 12.86 -32.97 -7.62
CA VAL A 217 13.34 -31.64 -7.95
C VAL A 217 13.07 -30.68 -6.79
N ASN A 218 14.08 -29.88 -6.41
CA ASN A 218 13.85 -28.71 -5.56
C ASN A 218 13.65 -27.46 -6.42
N LEU A 219 12.54 -26.76 -6.20
CA LEU A 219 12.33 -25.40 -6.65
C LEU A 219 12.73 -24.46 -5.51
N GLU A 220 13.85 -23.75 -5.66
CA GLU A 220 14.42 -22.95 -4.58
C GLU A 220 14.37 -21.46 -4.90
N PHE A 221 13.86 -20.65 -3.96
CA PHE A 221 13.86 -19.18 -4.05
C PHE A 221 14.92 -18.55 -3.13
N GLY A 222 15.67 -17.58 -3.65
CA GLY A 222 16.80 -16.96 -2.95
C GLY A 222 16.36 -16.02 -1.83
N THR A 223 16.96 -16.18 -0.64
CA THR A 223 16.62 -15.37 0.54
C THR A 223 17.39 -14.06 0.68
N ASN A 224 18.37 -13.82 -0.18
CA ASN A 224 19.23 -12.64 -0.17
C ASN A 224 18.81 -11.55 -1.17
N LEU A 225 17.65 -11.72 -1.81
CA LEU A 225 17.16 -10.85 -2.87
C LEU A 225 15.83 -10.21 -2.46
N CYS A 226 15.55 -9.05 -3.08
CA CYS A 226 14.26 -8.39 -2.91
C CYS A 226 13.26 -8.95 -3.90
N TRP A 227 12.04 -9.19 -3.44
CA TRP A 227 10.93 -9.73 -4.23
C TRP A 227 9.73 -8.80 -4.25
N TYR A 228 8.91 -8.94 -5.31
CA TYR A 228 7.58 -8.33 -5.42
C TYR A 228 6.57 -9.30 -6.06
N VAL A 229 5.26 -9.11 -5.82
CA VAL A 229 4.19 -10.08 -6.15
C VAL A 229 3.15 -9.56 -7.14
N ASP A 230 3.16 -8.27 -7.46
CA ASP A 230 2.17 -7.66 -8.37
C ASP A 230 2.74 -7.33 -9.76
N PRO A 231 2.83 -8.33 -10.67
CA PRO A 231 3.26 -8.11 -12.04
C PRO A 231 2.32 -7.16 -12.80
N SER A 232 1.02 -7.12 -12.50
CA SER A 232 0.05 -6.33 -13.27
C SER A 232 0.26 -4.83 -13.10
N PHE A 233 0.58 -4.40 -11.89
CA PHE A 233 0.91 -3.00 -11.65
C PHE A 233 2.29 -2.61 -12.22
N CYS A 234 3.34 -3.43 -11.99
CA CYS A 234 4.69 -3.12 -12.45
C CYS A 234 4.84 -3.22 -13.99
N ALA A 235 4.04 -4.06 -14.66
CA ALA A 235 4.01 -4.18 -16.12
C ALA A 235 3.73 -2.85 -16.83
N PHE A 236 3.00 -1.92 -16.20
CA PHE A 236 2.82 -0.58 -16.75
C PHE A 236 4.16 0.17 -16.91
N PHE A 237 5.00 0.16 -15.88
CA PHE A 237 6.32 0.82 -15.93
C PHE A 237 7.27 0.11 -16.88
N HIS A 238 7.31 -1.23 -16.87
CA HIS A 238 8.14 -1.99 -17.80
C HIS A 238 7.69 -1.79 -19.25
N GLY A 239 6.38 -1.68 -19.50
CA GLY A 239 5.83 -1.38 -20.83
C GLY A 239 6.27 -0.01 -21.35
N LEU A 240 6.27 1.02 -20.50
CA LEU A 240 6.78 2.35 -20.88
C LEU A 240 8.27 2.31 -21.24
N GLU A 241 9.09 1.56 -20.49
CA GLU A 241 10.52 1.39 -20.77
C GLU A 241 10.74 0.61 -22.08
N GLN A 242 9.97 -0.45 -22.32
CA GLN A 242 10.00 -1.22 -23.57
C GLN A 242 9.59 -0.38 -24.79
N ASP A 243 8.69 0.60 -24.59
CA ASP A 243 8.33 1.60 -25.59
C ASP A 243 9.42 2.68 -25.81
N GLY A 244 10.55 2.59 -25.09
CA GLY A 244 11.70 3.48 -25.21
C GLY A 244 11.60 4.78 -24.41
N LEU A 245 10.65 4.88 -23.46
CA LEU A 245 10.55 6.03 -22.56
C LEU A 245 11.50 5.83 -21.37
N PRO A 246 12.37 6.79 -21.03
CA PRO A 246 13.28 6.67 -19.89
C PRO A 246 12.51 6.86 -18.57
N VAL A 247 11.85 5.81 -18.07
CA VAL A 247 10.90 5.89 -16.96
C VAL A 247 11.54 6.47 -15.70
N VAL A 248 12.77 6.07 -15.40
CA VAL A 248 13.54 6.58 -14.25
C VAL A 248 13.74 8.09 -14.34
N ALA A 249 14.02 8.64 -15.52
CA ALA A 249 14.18 10.07 -15.72
C ALA A 249 12.85 10.81 -15.53
N ILE A 250 11.74 10.24 -16.02
CA ILE A 250 10.39 10.79 -15.84
C ILE A 250 10.03 10.85 -14.35
N VAL A 251 10.20 9.74 -13.62
CA VAL A 251 9.96 9.70 -12.17
C VAL A 251 10.84 10.72 -11.45
N GLY A 252 12.13 10.78 -11.78
CA GLY A 252 13.06 11.78 -11.23
C GLY A 252 12.62 13.23 -11.48
N MET A 253 12.10 13.55 -12.67
CA MET A 253 11.56 14.88 -12.98
C MET A 253 10.29 15.18 -12.17
N VAL A 254 9.38 14.22 -12.03
CA VAL A 254 8.16 14.38 -11.22
C VAL A 254 8.51 14.67 -9.77
N LEU A 255 9.48 13.93 -9.20
CA LEU A 255 10.01 14.18 -7.86
C LEU A 255 10.59 15.59 -7.75
N GLY A 256 11.45 15.99 -8.68
CA GLY A 256 12.06 17.31 -8.70
C GLY A 256 11.04 18.44 -8.75
N ILE A 257 10.00 18.31 -9.59
CA ILE A 257 8.89 19.27 -9.68
C ILE A 257 8.14 19.34 -8.35
N ALA A 258 7.82 18.19 -7.75
CA ALA A 258 7.11 18.15 -6.46
C ALA A 258 7.92 18.81 -5.33
N PHE A 259 9.25 18.59 -5.28
CA PHE A 259 10.13 19.27 -4.33
C PHE A 259 10.18 20.79 -4.55
N LEU A 260 10.22 21.25 -5.80
CA LEU A 260 10.15 22.68 -6.11
C LEU A 260 8.79 23.29 -5.73
N CYS A 261 7.69 22.57 -5.94
CA CYS A 261 6.36 22.96 -5.46
C CYS A 261 6.33 23.06 -3.94
N ALA A 262 6.87 22.08 -3.22
CA ALA A 262 6.98 22.14 -1.77
C ALA A 262 7.83 23.31 -1.28
N LEU A 263 8.98 23.56 -1.92
CA LEU A 263 9.86 24.68 -1.58
C LEU A 263 9.16 26.03 -1.77
N THR A 264 8.46 26.21 -2.89
CA THR A 264 7.70 27.44 -3.17
C THR A 264 6.55 27.64 -2.18
N LEU A 265 5.81 26.58 -1.83
CA LEU A 265 4.77 26.62 -0.79
C LEU A 265 5.34 26.93 0.60
N THR A 266 6.53 26.40 0.91
CA THR A 266 7.24 26.67 2.16
C THR A 266 7.64 28.14 2.24
N LEU A 267 8.29 28.67 1.20
CA LEU A 267 8.69 30.08 1.11
C LEU A 267 7.47 31.01 1.18
N TYR A 268 6.38 30.67 0.51
CA TYR A 268 5.13 31.41 0.60
C TYR A 268 4.54 31.41 2.02
N SER A 269 4.55 30.26 2.68
CA SER A 269 4.07 30.12 4.07
C SER A 269 4.93 30.91 5.06
N LEU A 270 6.27 30.84 4.91
CA LEU A 270 7.22 31.64 5.70
C LEU A 270 7.03 33.13 5.47
N TRP A 271 6.86 33.56 4.22
CA TRP A 271 6.57 34.95 3.88
C TRP A 271 5.27 35.43 4.55
N ARG A 272 4.21 34.61 4.53
CA ARG A 272 2.96 34.95 5.23
C ARG A 272 3.14 35.04 6.74
N LEU A 273 3.84 34.09 7.34
CA LEU A 273 4.13 34.12 8.78
C LEU A 273 4.96 35.34 9.17
N LEU A 274 6.00 35.65 8.39
CA LEU A 274 6.81 36.85 8.58
C LEU A 274 5.97 38.11 8.44
N LYS A 275 5.14 38.19 7.39
CA LYS A 275 4.23 39.32 7.16
C LYS A 275 3.34 39.52 8.39
N THR A 276 2.68 38.48 8.87
CA THR A 276 1.78 38.61 10.02
C THR A 276 2.53 38.92 11.31
N PHE A 277 3.69 38.30 11.54
CA PHE A 277 4.56 38.62 12.67
C PHE A 277 5.00 40.08 12.67
N VAL A 278 5.36 40.63 11.51
CA VAL A 278 5.70 42.05 11.36
C VAL A 278 4.48 42.92 11.66
N TYR A 279 3.29 42.59 11.15
CA TYR A 279 2.07 43.34 11.47
C TYR A 279 1.73 43.30 12.97
N THR A 280 1.85 42.16 13.63
CA THR A 280 1.57 42.05 15.07
C THR A 280 2.64 42.73 15.92
N MET A 281 3.91 42.62 15.55
CA MET A 281 5.01 43.37 16.19
C MET A 281 4.77 44.88 16.07
N LEU A 282 4.48 45.37 14.87
CA LEU A 282 4.20 46.80 14.65
C LEU A 282 2.99 47.24 15.48
N ALA A 283 1.89 46.47 15.48
CA ALA A 283 0.72 46.77 16.30
C ALA A 283 1.01 46.74 17.81
N SER A 284 1.99 45.95 18.27
CA SER A 284 2.40 45.92 19.69
C SER A 284 3.33 47.08 20.09
N TRP A 285 3.92 47.77 19.11
CA TRP A 285 4.80 48.91 19.32
C TRP A 285 4.06 50.25 19.29
N ASP A 286 2.78 50.24 18.91
CA ASP A 286 1.83 51.34 19.12
C ASP A 286 1.66 51.56 20.63
N THR A 287 2.49 52.45 21.19
CA THR A 287 2.66 52.60 22.64
C THR A 287 1.57 53.49 23.22
N ASP A 288 1.04 54.40 22.43
CA ASP A 288 -0.03 55.33 22.80
C ASP A 288 -1.43 54.89 22.36
N GLN A 289 -1.54 53.76 21.65
CA GLN A 289 -2.79 53.13 21.21
C GLN A 289 -3.62 54.01 20.27
N ASP A 290 -2.97 54.90 19.52
CA ASP A 290 -3.65 55.77 18.59
C ASP A 290 -3.92 55.09 17.22
N GLY A 291 -3.38 53.88 17.02
CA GLY A 291 -3.51 53.08 15.81
C GLY A 291 -2.48 53.40 14.72
N ILE A 292 -1.54 54.31 14.98
CA ILE A 292 -0.50 54.79 14.05
C ILE A 292 0.88 54.54 14.66
N VAL A 293 1.56 53.50 14.18
CA VAL A 293 2.92 53.18 14.66
C VAL A 293 3.91 54.21 14.14
N GLU A 294 4.42 55.07 15.01
CA GLU A 294 5.40 56.10 14.64
C GLU A 294 6.82 55.50 14.58
N MET A 295 7.68 56.02 13.69
CA MET A 295 9.01 55.43 13.46
C MET A 295 9.93 55.43 14.69
N TRP A 296 9.74 56.36 15.64
CA TRP A 296 10.47 56.37 16.90
C TRP A 296 10.02 55.27 17.86
N GLU A 297 8.76 54.86 17.83
CA GLU A 297 8.28 53.69 18.58
C GLU A 297 8.88 52.40 18.02
N VAL A 298 8.95 52.28 16.69
CA VAL A 298 9.60 51.16 16.00
C VAL A 298 11.08 51.04 16.40
N LEU A 299 11.80 52.17 16.41
CA LEU A 299 13.20 52.22 16.83
C LEU A 299 13.37 51.92 18.33
N GLY A 300 12.41 52.34 19.16
CA GLY A 300 12.36 52.04 20.59
C GLY A 300 12.16 50.54 20.87
N GLY A 301 11.14 49.95 20.27
CA GLY A 301 10.83 48.52 20.36
C GLY A 301 11.95 47.64 19.81
N GLY A 302 12.57 48.03 18.69
CA GLY A 302 13.71 47.32 18.11
C GLY A 302 14.93 47.29 19.04
N ARG A 303 15.28 48.40 19.70
CA ARG A 303 16.38 48.44 20.68
C ARG A 303 16.09 47.56 21.89
N ALA A 304 14.85 47.56 22.38
CA ALA A 304 14.40 46.71 23.47
C ALA A 304 14.50 45.22 23.13
N LEU A 305 14.05 44.82 21.94
CA LEU A 305 14.10 43.44 21.46
C LEU A 305 15.55 42.94 21.37
N VAL A 306 16.44 43.72 20.76
CA VAL A 306 17.87 43.36 20.62
C VAL A 306 18.55 43.23 21.99
N ALA A 307 18.22 44.11 22.94
CA ALA A 307 18.72 44.01 24.31
C ALA A 307 18.22 42.74 25.01
N GLY A 308 16.92 42.40 24.86
CA GLY A 308 16.32 41.17 25.40
C GLY A 308 16.94 39.91 24.82
N LEU A 309 17.11 39.82 23.50
CA LEU A 309 17.73 38.69 22.81
C LEU A 309 19.20 38.50 23.22
N ARG A 310 19.96 39.60 23.33
CA ARG A 310 21.34 39.57 23.81
C ARG A 310 21.42 39.06 25.25
N ASN A 311 20.52 39.51 26.13
CA ASN A 311 20.49 39.05 27.51
C ASN A 311 20.05 37.58 27.63
N ALA A 312 19.07 37.14 26.84
CA ALA A 312 18.63 35.76 26.81
C ALA A 312 19.74 34.79 26.34
N LEU A 313 20.46 35.15 25.28
CA LEU A 313 21.60 34.36 24.79
C LEU A 313 22.76 34.32 25.81
N LYS A 314 22.95 35.39 26.58
CA LYS A 314 24.09 35.52 27.51
C LYS A 314 23.83 34.96 28.90
N TYR A 315 22.59 35.03 29.37
CA TYR A 315 22.21 34.72 30.75
C TYR A 315 21.13 33.65 30.87
N GLY A 316 20.60 33.13 29.74
CA GLY A 316 19.52 32.13 29.75
C GLY A 316 18.17 32.68 30.25
N THR A 317 18.10 33.98 30.55
CA THR A 317 16.90 34.65 31.08
C THR A 317 16.51 35.80 30.16
N PHE A 318 15.24 35.82 29.76
CA PHE A 318 14.66 36.91 28.96
C PHE A 318 14.24 38.07 29.88
N GLU A 319 15.19 38.65 30.61
CA GLU A 319 14.94 39.91 31.34
C GLU A 319 15.07 41.08 30.35
N GLY A 320 13.94 41.41 29.72
CA GLY A 320 13.82 42.55 28.82
C GLY A 320 13.94 43.88 29.55
N ALA A 321 14.67 44.83 28.96
CA ALA A 321 14.91 46.18 29.46
C ALA A 321 13.67 47.12 29.34
N THR A 322 12.50 46.59 29.02
CA THR A 322 11.24 47.33 28.90
C THR A 322 10.47 47.28 30.21
N GLY A 323 10.76 48.20 31.13
CA GLY A 323 9.81 48.58 32.18
C GLY A 323 9.30 47.46 33.11
N GLY A 324 10.07 46.39 33.36
CA GLY A 324 9.81 45.45 34.45
C GLY A 324 8.72 44.38 34.25
N ARG A 325 8.11 44.27 33.06
CA ARG A 325 7.20 43.15 32.77
C ARG A 325 7.99 41.93 32.27
N LYS A 326 8.00 40.86 33.07
CA LYS A 326 8.50 39.55 32.65
C LYS A 326 7.52 38.97 31.64
N VAL A 327 8.01 38.55 30.47
CA VAL A 327 7.20 37.77 29.53
C VAL A 327 7.02 36.39 30.16
N GLU A 328 5.80 36.07 30.57
CA GLU A 328 5.49 34.77 31.14
C GLU A 328 5.43 33.72 30.04
N LEU A 329 5.86 32.49 30.34
CA LEU A 329 5.86 31.38 29.38
C LEU A 329 4.45 31.13 28.81
N ASP A 330 3.41 31.39 29.60
CA ASP A 330 2.02 31.27 29.23
C ASP A 330 1.67 32.20 28.06
N ASP A 331 2.11 33.46 28.09
CA ASP A 331 1.86 34.41 26.99
C ASP A 331 2.52 33.96 25.68
N ALA A 332 3.71 33.36 25.75
CA ALA A 332 4.37 32.79 24.59
C ALA A 332 3.61 31.57 24.02
N LEU A 333 3.13 30.68 24.89
CA LEU A 333 2.30 29.52 24.51
C LEU A 333 0.99 29.96 23.85
N PHE A 334 0.34 31.00 24.36
CA PHE A 334 -0.88 31.54 23.76
C PHE A 334 -0.61 32.22 22.41
N ALA A 335 0.51 32.93 22.27
CA ALA A 335 0.91 33.49 20.98
C ALA A 335 1.11 32.39 19.92
N VAL A 336 1.71 31.26 20.30
CA VAL A 336 1.81 30.08 19.42
C VAL A 336 0.42 29.54 19.08
N CYS A 337 -0.47 29.37 20.06
CA CYS A 337 -1.85 28.91 19.82
C CYS A 337 -2.62 29.86 18.88
N ASP A 338 -2.45 31.18 19.01
CA ASP A 338 -3.06 32.17 18.13
C ASP A 338 -2.59 32.02 16.68
N VAL A 339 -1.29 31.83 16.48
CA VAL A 339 -0.72 31.55 15.15
C VAL A 339 -1.35 30.29 14.54
N PHE A 340 -1.47 29.19 15.28
CA PHE A 340 -2.11 27.95 14.78
C PHE A 340 -3.61 28.12 14.52
N ALA A 341 -4.34 28.76 15.42
CA ALA A 341 -5.79 28.93 15.36
C ALA A 341 -6.24 29.85 14.22
N ASN A 342 -5.52 30.95 14.02
CA ASN A 342 -5.97 32.06 13.19
C ASN A 342 -5.12 32.25 11.94
N GLN A 343 -3.81 32.01 12.03
CA GLN A 343 -2.90 32.36 10.94
C GLN A 343 -2.48 31.18 10.08
N MET A 344 -2.42 29.96 10.62
CA MET A 344 -1.97 28.79 9.88
C MET A 344 -3.01 28.38 8.82
N PRO A 345 -2.67 28.50 7.52
CA PRO A 345 -3.52 28.03 6.45
C PRO A 345 -3.30 26.53 6.27
N VAL A 346 -4.07 25.74 7.01
CA VAL A 346 -3.95 24.27 7.09
C VAL A 346 -3.86 23.61 5.71
N HIS A 347 -4.60 24.09 4.72
CA HIS A 347 -4.56 23.55 3.36
C HIS A 347 -3.21 23.76 2.66
N TYR A 348 -2.53 24.90 2.84
CA TYR A 348 -1.20 25.10 2.23
C TYR A 348 -0.13 24.26 2.91
N VAL A 349 -0.18 24.15 4.25
CA VAL A 349 0.76 23.31 5.00
C VAL A 349 0.52 21.83 4.67
N GLY A 350 -0.74 21.41 4.57
CA GLY A 350 -1.11 20.06 4.13
C GLY A 350 -0.61 19.76 2.72
N LEU A 351 -0.86 20.66 1.76
CA LEU A 351 -0.37 20.50 0.38
C LEU A 351 1.17 20.49 0.30
N MET A 352 1.85 21.32 1.08
CA MET A 352 3.30 21.32 1.19
C MET A 352 3.82 19.97 1.71
N LEU A 353 3.23 19.45 2.78
CA LEU A 353 3.59 18.13 3.33
C LEU A 353 3.30 17.01 2.32
N PHE A 354 2.18 17.07 1.61
CA PHE A 354 1.87 16.14 0.53
C PHE A 354 2.95 16.18 -0.56
N CYS A 355 3.30 17.36 -1.08
CA CYS A 355 4.35 17.51 -2.10
C CYS A 355 5.75 17.06 -1.63
N LEU A 356 6.02 17.01 -0.32
CA LEU A 356 7.27 16.49 0.23
C LEU A 356 7.25 14.98 0.47
N ILE A 357 6.16 14.48 1.06
CA ILE A 357 6.06 13.11 1.55
C ILE A 357 5.61 12.17 0.43
N PHE A 358 4.51 12.50 -0.25
CA PHE A 358 3.89 11.61 -1.24
C PHE A 358 4.86 11.16 -2.34
N PRO A 359 5.66 12.03 -2.99
CA PRO A 359 6.55 11.58 -4.04
C PRO A 359 7.65 10.64 -3.51
N VAL A 360 8.13 10.86 -2.28
CA VAL A 360 9.11 9.99 -1.62
C VAL A 360 8.52 8.62 -1.31
N LEU A 361 7.26 8.56 -0.85
CA LEU A 361 6.56 7.29 -0.64
C LEU A 361 6.33 6.55 -1.95
N VAL A 362 5.83 7.24 -2.99
CA VAL A 362 5.64 6.63 -4.32
C VAL A 362 6.96 6.12 -4.88
N LEU A 363 8.06 6.86 -4.71
CA LEU A 363 9.36 6.38 -5.16
C LEU A 363 9.79 5.11 -4.40
N ASN A 364 9.86 5.17 -3.07
CA ASN A 364 10.47 4.11 -2.28
C ASN A 364 9.58 2.88 -2.12
N ASP A 365 8.28 3.07 -1.96
CA ASP A 365 7.38 1.97 -1.68
C ASP A 365 6.74 1.42 -2.95
N ILE A 366 6.58 2.20 -4.01
CA ILE A 366 5.84 1.76 -5.20
C ILE A 366 6.80 1.53 -6.37
N PHE A 367 7.58 2.54 -6.75
CA PHE A 367 8.41 2.48 -7.95
C PHE A 367 9.67 1.63 -7.78
N LEU A 368 10.45 1.85 -6.70
CA LEU A 368 11.71 1.13 -6.48
C LEU A 368 11.51 -0.39 -6.38
N PRO A 369 10.47 -0.91 -5.70
CA PRO A 369 10.13 -2.33 -5.76
C PRO A 369 9.98 -2.89 -7.16
N CYS A 370 9.16 -2.25 -8.00
CA CYS A 370 9.00 -2.66 -9.40
C CYS A 370 10.31 -2.61 -10.20
N TRP A 371 11.28 -1.78 -9.78
CA TRP A 371 12.48 -1.51 -10.57
C TRP A 371 13.73 -2.27 -10.11
N GLN A 372 13.82 -2.56 -8.82
CA GLN A 372 14.99 -3.15 -8.17
C GLN A 372 14.77 -4.58 -7.68
N CYS A 373 13.52 -4.96 -7.42
CA CYS A 373 13.18 -6.29 -6.91
C CYS A 373 12.79 -7.21 -8.06
N TYR A 374 12.91 -8.51 -7.83
CA TYR A 374 12.52 -9.52 -8.81
C TYR A 374 11.03 -9.82 -8.71
N ASP A 375 10.42 -10.03 -9.86
CA ASP A 375 9.02 -10.47 -9.95
C ASP A 375 8.92 -11.94 -9.55
N PHE A 376 8.27 -12.19 -8.41
CA PHE A 376 8.19 -13.54 -7.85
C PHE A 376 7.31 -14.47 -8.69
N GLU A 377 6.27 -13.96 -9.35
CA GLU A 377 5.42 -14.76 -10.23
C GLU A 377 6.15 -15.14 -11.51
N ALA A 378 6.82 -14.17 -12.15
CA ALA A 378 7.60 -14.44 -13.35
C ALA A 378 8.76 -15.41 -13.06
N ALA A 379 9.45 -15.25 -11.92
CA ALA A 379 10.48 -16.19 -11.49
C ALA A 379 9.89 -17.60 -11.30
N ALA A 380 8.76 -17.73 -10.61
CA ALA A 380 8.12 -19.03 -10.41
C ALA A 380 7.76 -19.70 -11.76
N VAL A 381 7.13 -18.97 -12.69
CA VAL A 381 6.80 -19.52 -14.03
C VAL A 381 8.08 -19.95 -14.77
N HIS A 382 9.12 -19.13 -14.74
CA HIS A 382 10.40 -19.39 -15.37
C HIS A 382 11.06 -20.67 -14.84
N GLU A 383 11.20 -20.80 -13.52
CA GLU A 383 11.80 -21.98 -12.91
C GLU A 383 10.96 -23.24 -13.14
N ILE A 384 9.63 -23.14 -13.18
CA ILE A 384 8.77 -24.29 -13.52
C ILE A 384 9.06 -24.76 -14.96
N GLY A 385 9.43 -23.87 -15.87
CA GLY A 385 9.96 -24.25 -17.18
C GLY A 385 11.23 -25.11 -17.07
N HIS A 386 12.17 -24.74 -16.19
CA HIS A 386 13.33 -25.60 -15.91
C HIS A 386 12.93 -26.96 -15.32
N ILE A 387 11.94 -27.01 -14.42
CA ILE A 387 11.38 -28.28 -13.88
C ILE A 387 10.83 -29.15 -15.02
N LEU A 388 10.28 -28.53 -16.07
CA LEU A 388 9.73 -29.23 -17.23
C LEU A 388 10.78 -29.59 -18.29
N GLY A 389 12.02 -29.15 -18.15
CA GLY A 389 13.13 -29.49 -19.04
C GLY A 389 13.52 -28.41 -20.05
N PHE A 390 13.14 -27.15 -19.84
CA PHE A 390 13.56 -26.02 -20.67
C PHE A 390 14.82 -25.34 -20.12
N ASP A 391 15.61 -24.71 -20.99
CA ASP A 391 16.76 -23.87 -20.63
C ASP A 391 16.65 -22.47 -21.27
N HIS A 392 17.62 -21.61 -20.97
CA HIS A 392 17.68 -20.22 -21.42
C HIS A 392 18.03 -20.09 -22.93
N PRO A 393 17.10 -19.66 -23.80
CA PRO A 393 17.36 -19.55 -25.24
C PRO A 393 18.29 -18.40 -25.60
N ASP A 394 18.47 -17.41 -24.74
CA ASP A 394 19.37 -16.28 -24.94
C ASP A 394 20.80 -16.56 -24.46
N GLN A 395 20.99 -17.43 -23.46
CA GLN A 395 22.33 -17.86 -23.02
C GLN A 395 22.92 -18.93 -23.94
N PHE A 396 22.04 -19.75 -24.55
CA PHE A 396 22.42 -20.91 -25.35
C PHE A 396 21.86 -20.88 -26.79
N PRO A 397 21.99 -19.76 -27.53
CA PRO A 397 21.34 -19.60 -28.83
C PRO A 397 21.72 -20.67 -29.86
N GLN A 398 22.92 -21.25 -29.76
CA GLN A 398 23.37 -22.33 -30.65
C GLN A 398 22.60 -23.66 -30.48
N TYR A 399 21.87 -23.80 -29.36
CA TYR A 399 21.07 -24.97 -29.01
C TYR A 399 19.57 -24.72 -29.12
N ASN A 400 19.16 -23.58 -29.68
CA ASN A 400 17.76 -23.24 -29.92
C ASN A 400 17.16 -24.11 -31.04
N PHE A 401 15.91 -24.51 -30.83
CA PHE A 401 15.10 -25.29 -31.76
C PHE A 401 13.81 -24.55 -32.12
N VAL A 402 13.44 -24.61 -33.39
CA VAL A 402 12.17 -24.13 -33.95
C VAL A 402 11.37 -25.32 -34.45
N THR A 403 10.05 -25.29 -34.25
CA THR A 403 9.14 -26.36 -34.70
C THR A 403 8.29 -25.88 -35.87
N ASP A 404 8.35 -26.60 -37.00
CA ASP A 404 7.38 -26.47 -38.08
C ASP A 404 6.10 -27.23 -37.71
N ARG A 405 5.07 -26.47 -37.32
CA ARG A 405 3.77 -27.04 -36.93
C ARG A 405 3.04 -27.75 -38.04
N THR A 406 3.31 -27.40 -39.30
CA THR A 406 2.68 -28.09 -40.43
C THR A 406 3.21 -29.52 -40.58
N ALA A 407 4.38 -29.78 -40.00
CA ALA A 407 5.03 -31.08 -39.94
C ALA A 407 4.91 -31.76 -38.56
N TYR A 408 4.15 -31.20 -37.61
CA TYR A 408 4.02 -31.76 -36.27
C TYR A 408 3.44 -33.18 -36.30
N ASN A 409 4.13 -34.11 -35.63
CA ASN A 409 3.71 -35.49 -35.49
C ASN A 409 3.96 -35.97 -34.06
N CYS A 410 2.89 -36.16 -33.28
CA CYS A 410 3.00 -36.58 -31.88
C CYS A 410 3.69 -37.95 -31.68
N SER A 411 3.66 -38.84 -32.67
CA SER A 411 4.33 -40.15 -32.64
C SER A 411 5.83 -40.06 -32.92
N ALA A 412 6.26 -38.93 -33.50
CA ALA A 412 7.62 -38.61 -33.87
C ALA A 412 7.85 -37.10 -33.70
N PRO A 413 7.85 -36.58 -32.45
CA PRO A 413 7.81 -35.13 -32.15
C PRO A 413 9.02 -34.35 -32.68
N TRP A 414 10.09 -35.02 -33.08
CA TRP A 414 11.25 -34.43 -33.75
C TRP A 414 11.01 -34.09 -35.23
N THR A 415 9.92 -34.57 -35.83
CA THR A 415 9.58 -34.27 -37.23
C THR A 415 9.23 -32.79 -37.34
N GLY A 416 9.91 -32.07 -38.25
CA GLY A 416 9.71 -30.62 -38.41
C GLY A 416 10.48 -29.76 -37.41
N VAL A 417 11.30 -30.34 -36.54
CA VAL A 417 12.15 -29.56 -35.62
C VAL A 417 13.51 -29.27 -36.28
N SER A 418 13.87 -28.01 -36.35
CA SER A 418 15.17 -27.54 -36.88
C SER A 418 15.86 -26.61 -35.91
N ARG A 419 17.18 -26.49 -36.00
CA ARG A 419 17.91 -25.50 -35.21
C ARG A 419 17.75 -24.11 -35.79
N ASP A 420 17.60 -23.12 -34.91
CA ASP A 420 17.59 -21.71 -35.28
C ASP A 420 18.08 -20.90 -34.09
N SER A 421 19.13 -20.11 -34.27
CA SER A 421 19.69 -19.25 -33.23
C SER A 421 18.83 -18.05 -32.85
N ALA A 422 17.70 -17.85 -33.53
CA ALA A 422 16.77 -16.79 -33.19
C ALA A 422 16.18 -17.02 -31.79
N VAL A 423 16.08 -15.93 -31.01
CA VAL A 423 15.57 -15.94 -29.63
C VAL A 423 14.32 -15.09 -29.57
N ASP A 424 13.25 -15.60 -28.97
CA ASP A 424 12.11 -14.77 -28.61
C ASP A 424 12.40 -13.93 -27.37
N ALA A 425 12.57 -12.62 -27.61
CA ALA A 425 12.69 -11.59 -26.60
C ALA A 425 11.57 -11.59 -25.55
N ASN A 426 10.46 -12.27 -25.82
CA ASN A 426 9.33 -12.38 -24.91
C ASN A 426 9.18 -13.74 -24.23
N SER A 427 9.97 -14.76 -24.62
CA SER A 427 9.90 -16.11 -24.03
C SER A 427 10.01 -16.01 -22.51
N VAL A 428 9.19 -16.78 -21.80
CA VAL A 428 9.31 -16.84 -20.34
C VAL A 428 10.63 -17.44 -19.91
N MET A 429 11.25 -18.24 -20.78
CA MET A 429 12.54 -18.91 -20.54
C MET A 429 13.75 -18.03 -20.80
N GLN A 430 13.60 -16.78 -21.25
CA GLN A 430 14.75 -15.87 -21.30
C GLN A 430 15.42 -15.74 -19.93
N ALA A 431 16.75 -15.67 -19.90
CA ALA A 431 17.52 -15.50 -18.67
C ALA A 431 16.90 -14.42 -17.79
N PHE A 432 16.49 -14.85 -16.60
CA PHE A 432 15.61 -14.05 -15.77
C PHE A 432 16.33 -12.80 -15.26
N LEU A 433 15.83 -11.63 -15.64
CA LEU A 433 16.30 -10.33 -15.18
C LEU A 433 15.19 -9.59 -14.45
N ALA A 434 15.52 -8.83 -13.41
CA ALA A 434 14.56 -8.01 -12.67
C ALA A 434 13.73 -7.04 -13.54
N ARG A 435 14.20 -6.73 -14.76
CA ARG A 435 13.56 -5.76 -15.68
C ARG A 435 12.78 -6.37 -16.83
N ASN A 436 12.72 -7.70 -16.96
CA ASN A 436 11.97 -8.36 -18.03
C ASN A 436 11.03 -9.44 -17.47
N PRO A 437 10.12 -9.11 -16.53
CA PRO A 437 9.21 -10.11 -16.00
C PRO A 437 8.20 -10.53 -17.07
N LYS A 438 8.12 -11.83 -17.32
CA LYS A 438 7.14 -12.46 -18.21
C LYS A 438 6.49 -13.59 -17.42
N THR A 439 5.16 -13.60 -17.35
CA THR A 439 4.40 -14.64 -16.65
C THR A 439 3.59 -15.51 -17.61
N CYS A 440 3.40 -15.06 -18.85
CA CYS A 440 2.71 -15.82 -19.88
C CYS A 440 3.72 -16.57 -20.76
N LEU A 441 3.40 -17.81 -21.12
CA LEU A 441 4.14 -18.52 -22.16
C LEU A 441 4.01 -17.77 -23.48
N THR A 442 5.11 -17.71 -24.22
CA THR A 442 5.05 -17.35 -25.63
C THR A 442 4.81 -18.57 -26.48
N ARG A 443 4.79 -18.32 -27.77
CA ARG A 443 4.54 -19.32 -28.76
C ARG A 443 5.67 -20.34 -28.89
N ASP A 444 6.91 -19.91 -28.64
CA ASP A 444 8.08 -20.78 -28.66
C ASP A 444 8.09 -21.69 -27.43
N ASP A 445 7.72 -21.14 -26.26
CA ASP A 445 7.58 -21.92 -25.03
C ASP A 445 6.55 -23.05 -25.21
N LEU A 446 5.41 -22.74 -25.83
CA LEU A 446 4.37 -23.72 -26.15
C LEU A 446 4.83 -24.78 -27.17
N ASP A 447 5.61 -24.39 -28.18
CA ASP A 447 6.13 -25.35 -29.16
C ASP A 447 7.13 -26.33 -28.52
N GLY A 448 8.03 -25.83 -27.67
CA GLY A 448 8.93 -26.70 -26.91
C GLY A 448 8.18 -27.60 -25.93
N LEU A 449 7.07 -27.11 -25.37
CA LEU A 449 6.23 -27.90 -24.46
C LEU A 449 5.58 -29.07 -25.21
N ASN A 450 5.05 -28.80 -26.40
CA ASN A 450 4.48 -29.81 -27.28
C ASN A 450 5.51 -30.77 -27.87
N PHE A 451 6.78 -30.35 -27.97
CA PHE A 451 7.89 -31.23 -28.33
C PHE A 451 8.23 -32.19 -27.19
N LEU A 452 8.34 -31.68 -25.96
CA LEU A 452 8.71 -32.48 -24.79
C LEU A 452 7.60 -33.44 -24.37
N TYR A 453 6.34 -32.97 -24.41
CA TYR A 453 5.15 -33.65 -23.90
C TYR A 453 4.05 -33.72 -24.97
N PRO A 454 4.29 -34.40 -26.11
CA PRO A 454 3.39 -34.37 -27.25
C PRO A 454 1.98 -34.87 -26.93
N VAL A 455 0.99 -34.21 -27.53
CA VAL A 455 -0.43 -34.56 -27.41
C VAL A 455 -0.91 -35.15 -28.73
N CYS A 456 -1.30 -36.42 -28.72
CA CYS A 456 -1.75 -37.14 -29.93
C CYS A 456 -3.25 -36.97 -30.28
N SER A 457 -3.99 -36.18 -29.52
CA SER A 457 -5.41 -35.88 -29.82
C SER A 457 -5.54 -34.73 -30.82
N ASP A 458 -6.67 -34.67 -31.56
CA ASP A 458 -6.98 -33.62 -32.54
C ASP A 458 -7.01 -32.18 -31.98
N THR A 459 -6.92 -32.01 -30.67
CA THR A 459 -6.98 -30.73 -29.95
C THR A 459 -5.61 -30.32 -29.40
N MET A 460 -4.56 -30.35 -30.22
CA MET A 460 -3.29 -29.73 -29.86
C MET A 460 -3.51 -28.24 -29.60
N GLN A 461 -3.01 -27.74 -28.47
CA GLN A 461 -3.17 -26.34 -28.14
C GLN A 461 -2.35 -25.50 -29.11
N GLN A 462 -3.07 -24.72 -29.91
CA GLN A 462 -2.45 -23.84 -30.88
C GLN A 462 -2.20 -22.46 -30.33
N GLU A 463 -2.67 -21.99 -29.19
CA GLU A 463 -2.24 -20.66 -28.73
C GLU A 463 -1.97 -20.72 -27.24
N PRO A 464 -0.92 -20.02 -26.77
CA PRO A 464 -0.61 -20.04 -25.35
C PRO A 464 -1.78 -19.41 -24.59
N SER A 465 -2.31 -20.14 -23.63
CA SER A 465 -3.25 -19.60 -22.65
C SER A 465 -2.43 -18.87 -21.58
N CYS A 466 -2.77 -17.62 -21.30
CA CYS A 466 -2.19 -16.92 -20.16
C CYS A 466 -3.22 -16.81 -19.04
N GLU A 467 -2.99 -17.59 -17.98
CA GLU A 467 -3.74 -17.50 -16.73
C GLU A 467 -2.94 -16.64 -15.74
N LYS A 468 -3.18 -15.33 -15.78
CA LYS A 468 -2.54 -14.37 -14.88
C LYS A 468 -3.55 -13.87 -13.84
N ALA A 469 -3.16 -13.88 -12.57
CA ALA A 469 -3.97 -13.28 -11.52
C ALA A 469 -3.75 -11.76 -11.47
N ASP A 470 -4.81 -10.98 -11.70
CA ASP A 470 -4.77 -9.53 -11.55
C ASP A 470 -4.91 -9.13 -10.07
N ARG A 471 -3.80 -9.19 -9.33
CA ARG A 471 -3.78 -8.86 -7.90
C ARG A 471 -3.96 -7.37 -7.62
N ASN A 472 -3.43 -6.50 -8.50
CA ASN A 472 -3.61 -5.05 -8.42
C ASN A 472 -3.23 -4.43 -7.05
N ILE A 473 -2.32 -5.06 -6.31
CA ILE A 473 -1.81 -4.65 -4.98
C ILE A 473 -1.17 -3.25 -5.03
N GLY A 474 -0.60 -2.85 -6.17
CA GLY A 474 -0.03 -1.52 -6.36
C GLY A 474 -1.04 -0.39 -6.18
N PHE A 475 -2.33 -0.60 -6.50
CA PHE A 475 -3.36 0.43 -6.31
C PHE A 475 -3.71 0.67 -4.83
N PRO A 476 -3.98 -0.36 -4.00
CA PRO A 476 -4.08 -0.20 -2.56
C PRO A 476 -2.86 0.46 -1.92
N ARG A 477 -1.63 0.12 -2.37
CA ARG A 477 -0.40 0.75 -1.87
C ARG A 477 -0.31 2.22 -2.25
N LEU A 478 -0.72 2.57 -3.47
CA LEU A 478 -0.85 3.96 -3.91
C LEU A 478 -1.88 4.73 -3.06
N LEU A 479 -3.04 4.12 -2.81
CA LEU A 479 -4.07 4.71 -1.95
C LEU A 479 -3.54 4.92 -0.52
N GLN A 480 -2.81 3.95 0.03
CA GLN A 480 -2.16 4.08 1.33
C GLN A 480 -1.12 5.21 1.34
N ALA A 481 -0.31 5.35 0.29
CA ALA A 481 0.65 6.46 0.15
C ALA A 481 -0.06 7.82 0.13
N ILE A 482 -1.19 7.95 -0.58
CA ILE A 482 -2.02 9.17 -0.58
C ILE A 482 -2.57 9.44 0.82
N VAL A 483 -3.19 8.45 1.47
CA VAL A 483 -3.79 8.59 2.80
C VAL A 483 -2.75 8.96 3.87
N SER A 484 -1.57 8.32 3.83
CA SER A 484 -0.47 8.58 4.77
C SER A 484 0.19 9.94 4.54
N ALA A 485 0.35 10.38 3.30
CA ALA A 485 0.97 11.66 2.99
C ALA A 485 0.02 12.86 3.15
N GLU A 486 -1.29 12.66 2.95
CA GLU A 486 -2.29 13.75 2.99
C GLU A 486 -3.18 13.68 4.22
N LEU A 487 -3.94 12.58 4.37
CA LEU A 487 -5.04 12.51 5.34
C LEU A 487 -4.52 12.54 6.79
N ILE A 488 -3.45 11.79 7.10
CA ILE A 488 -2.89 11.75 8.46
C ILE A 488 -2.34 13.13 8.88
N PRO A 489 -1.43 13.77 8.10
CA PRO A 489 -0.96 15.11 8.45
C PRO A 489 -2.09 16.15 8.51
N LEU A 490 -3.06 16.09 7.58
CA LEU A 490 -4.19 17.01 7.58
C LEU A 490 -5.04 16.86 8.85
N LEU A 491 -5.34 15.61 9.26
CA LEU A 491 -6.08 15.33 10.49
C LEU A 491 -5.34 15.86 11.72
N VAL A 492 -4.02 15.63 11.81
CA VAL A 492 -3.20 16.16 12.90
C VAL A 492 -3.23 17.69 12.92
N LEU A 493 -3.08 18.34 11.78
CA LEU A 493 -3.14 19.81 11.67
C LEU A 493 -4.53 20.36 12.04
N LEU A 494 -5.60 19.67 11.67
CA LEU A 494 -6.97 20.04 12.04
C LEU A 494 -7.20 19.89 13.54
N VAL A 495 -6.73 18.80 14.17
CA VAL A 495 -6.81 18.60 15.62
C VAL A 495 -6.02 19.66 16.36
N LEU A 496 -4.80 19.96 15.92
CA LEU A 496 -3.98 21.03 16.51
C LEU A 496 -4.68 22.40 16.39
N LYS A 497 -5.20 22.73 15.21
CA LYS A 497 -5.92 23.99 14.99
C LYS A 497 -7.19 24.11 15.83
N PHE A 498 -7.97 23.04 15.92
CA PHE A 498 -9.17 23.00 16.74
C PHE A 498 -8.83 23.11 18.24
N GLY A 499 -7.81 22.36 18.69
CA GLY A 499 -7.30 22.43 20.06
C GLY A 499 -6.82 23.83 20.43
N SER A 500 -6.05 24.50 19.55
CA SER A 500 -5.61 25.88 19.77
C SER A 500 -6.78 26.86 19.86
N ARG A 501 -7.82 26.70 19.02
CA ARG A 501 -9.03 27.53 19.12
C ARG A 501 -9.79 27.32 20.42
N LEU A 502 -9.90 26.08 20.87
CA LEU A 502 -10.54 25.76 22.14
C LEU A 502 -9.78 26.40 23.30
N VAL A 503 -8.45 26.29 23.32
CA VAL A 503 -7.59 26.91 24.33
C VAL A 503 -7.75 28.44 24.33
N LEU A 504 -7.74 29.09 23.17
CA LEU A 504 -7.94 30.54 23.09
C LEU A 504 -9.33 30.97 23.57
N ALA A 505 -10.39 30.26 23.16
CA ALA A 505 -11.77 30.55 23.58
C ALA A 505 -11.92 30.41 25.12
N THR A 506 -11.34 29.38 25.71
CA THR A 506 -11.37 29.21 27.18
C THR A 506 -10.61 30.31 27.91
N ARG A 507 -9.52 30.81 27.34
CA ARG A 507 -8.75 31.93 27.90
C ARG A 507 -9.53 33.23 27.83
N GLU A 508 -10.12 33.55 26.67
CA GLU A 508 -10.95 34.74 26.49
C GLU A 508 -12.08 34.77 27.51
N GLU A 509 -12.77 33.64 27.71
CA GLU A 509 -13.81 33.53 28.72
C GLU A 509 -13.27 33.71 30.15
N PHE A 510 -12.10 33.14 30.46
CA PHE A 510 -11.47 33.31 31.77
C PHE A 510 -11.08 34.76 32.04
N VAL A 511 -10.45 35.44 31.06
CA VAL A 511 -10.07 36.85 31.16
C VAL A 511 -11.30 37.72 31.31
N GLU A 512 -12.38 37.44 30.57
CA GLU A 512 -13.64 38.16 30.70
C GLU A 512 -14.26 37.98 32.09
N ARG A 513 -14.26 36.76 32.63
CA ARG A 513 -14.71 36.48 34.01
C ARG A 513 -13.87 37.23 35.04
N GLN A 514 -12.55 37.31 34.84
CA GLN A 514 -11.64 38.03 35.73
C GLN A 514 -11.88 39.55 35.68
N LEU A 515 -12.01 40.12 34.48
CA LEU A 515 -12.37 41.53 34.28
C LEU A 515 -13.72 41.87 34.92
N ARG A 516 -14.74 41.01 34.74
CA ARG A 516 -16.05 41.19 35.38
C ARG A 516 -15.93 41.16 36.91
N SER A 517 -15.16 40.21 37.46
CA SER A 517 -14.89 40.15 38.91
C SER A 517 -14.21 41.42 39.43
N ASP A 518 -13.20 41.92 38.73
CA ASP A 518 -12.44 43.08 39.20
C ASP A 518 -13.22 44.39 39.03
N ASN A 519 -14.02 44.52 37.97
CA ASN A 519 -15.00 45.61 37.82
C ASN A 519 -16.05 45.59 38.95
N LEU A 520 -16.53 44.41 39.35
CA LEU A 520 -17.44 44.28 40.50
C LEU A 520 -16.76 44.69 41.81
N LYS A 521 -15.50 44.31 42.04
CA LYS A 521 -14.72 44.74 43.21
C LYS A 521 -14.49 46.26 43.21
N ALA A 522 -14.10 46.85 42.09
CA ALA A 522 -13.91 48.29 41.94
C ALA A 522 -15.22 49.06 42.18
N THR A 523 -16.33 48.56 41.64
CA THR A 523 -17.67 49.13 41.87
C THR A 523 -18.05 49.07 43.35
N ARG A 524 -17.77 47.95 44.05
CA ARG A 524 -17.99 47.82 45.50
C ARG A 524 -17.10 48.78 46.30
N ALA A 525 -15.82 48.90 45.95
CA ALA A 525 -14.89 49.82 46.60
C ALA A 525 -15.31 51.29 46.44
N ASN A 526 -15.80 51.67 45.25
CA ASN A 526 -16.34 53.01 45.02
C ASN A 526 -17.61 53.26 45.83
N LYS A 527 -18.55 52.32 45.87
CA LYS A 527 -19.75 52.41 46.73
C LYS A 527 -19.41 52.53 48.22
N GLN A 528 -18.39 51.80 48.69
CA GLN A 528 -17.91 51.93 50.07
C GLN A 528 -17.29 53.31 50.34
N LYS A 529 -16.51 53.85 49.39
CA LYS A 529 -15.96 55.22 49.50
C LYS A 529 -17.07 56.27 49.52
N GLU A 530 -18.10 56.13 48.69
CA GLU A 530 -19.27 57.02 48.68
C GLU A 530 -20.03 56.97 50.01
N ALA A 531 -20.33 55.77 50.53
CA ALA A 531 -20.98 55.60 51.82
C ALA A 531 -20.16 56.21 52.99
N LEU A 532 -18.83 56.07 52.94
CA LEU A 532 -17.93 56.69 53.92
C LEU A 532 -17.96 58.22 53.82
N LEU A 533 -17.99 58.77 52.60
CA LEU A 533 -18.08 60.20 52.34
C LEU A 533 -19.44 60.77 52.80
N GLU A 534 -20.54 60.05 52.56
CA GLU A 534 -21.87 60.40 53.06
C GLU A 534 -21.93 60.39 54.58
N THR A 535 -21.39 59.36 55.23
CA THR A 535 -21.30 59.29 56.69
C THR A 535 -20.50 60.47 57.26
N ARG A 536 -19.39 60.85 56.59
CA ARG A 536 -18.62 62.05 56.96
C ARG A 536 -19.41 63.35 56.75
N ARG A 537 -20.23 63.45 55.70
CA ARG A 537 -21.12 64.61 55.48
C ARG A 537 -22.18 64.70 56.57
N GLN A 538 -22.82 63.58 56.94
CA GLN A 538 -23.81 63.51 58.01
C GLN A 538 -23.23 63.97 59.36
N ARG A 539 -22.04 63.48 59.73
CA ARG A 539 -21.35 63.96 60.94
C ARG A 539 -21.09 65.47 60.93
N ARG A 540 -20.66 66.04 59.79
CA ARG A 540 -20.47 67.49 59.67
C ARG A 540 -21.77 68.28 59.80
N THR A 541 -22.89 67.73 59.32
CA THR A 541 -24.20 68.37 59.49
C THR A 541 -24.70 68.28 60.93
N GLU A 542 -24.49 67.16 61.62
CA GLU A 542 -24.82 67.01 63.04
C GLU A 542 -23.99 67.96 63.91
N GLU A 543 -22.70 68.10 63.63
CA GLU A 543 -21.79 69.03 64.34
C GLU A 543 -22.19 70.50 64.14
N LYS A 544 -22.68 70.85 62.94
CA LYS A 544 -23.29 72.18 62.66
C LYS A 544 -24.68 72.36 63.28
N SER A 545 -25.44 71.29 63.46
CA SER A 545 -26.74 71.31 64.12
C SER A 545 -26.60 71.50 65.63
N ASN A 546 -25.59 70.88 66.25
CA ASN A 546 -25.32 70.99 67.69
C ASN A 546 -24.68 72.32 68.11
N SER A 547 -24.29 73.18 67.16
CA SER A 547 -23.65 74.48 67.40
C SER A 547 -24.56 75.69 67.11
N ARG A 548 -25.87 75.49 66.89
CA ARG A 548 -26.83 76.60 66.77
C ARG A 548 -27.66 76.77 68.04
N PRO A 549 -27.68 77.98 68.66
CA PRO A 549 -28.55 78.26 69.79
C PRO A 549 -30.01 78.26 69.33
N VAL A 550 -30.85 77.66 70.17
CA VAL A 550 -32.29 77.53 70.01
C VAL A 550 -32.95 78.91 70.08
N THR A 551 -33.52 79.36 68.97
CA THR A 551 -34.63 80.32 68.97
C THR A 551 -35.76 79.81 68.07
N ALA A 552 -36.91 79.67 68.70
CA ALA A 552 -38.20 79.28 68.14
C ALA A 552 -38.68 80.26 67.05
N PHE A 553 -39.54 79.81 66.13
CA PHE A 553 -40.93 80.28 66.05
C PHE A 553 -41.73 79.60 64.93
N ALA A 554 -43.03 79.49 65.18
CA ALA A 554 -44.08 78.83 64.41
C ALA A 554 -44.67 79.68 63.26
N ARG A 555 -45.27 79.01 62.25
CA ARG A 555 -46.53 79.32 61.51
C ARG A 555 -46.56 78.52 60.19
N ALA A 556 -47.49 77.59 59.97
CA ALA A 556 -48.91 77.72 59.61
C ALA A 556 -49.21 77.97 58.11
N SER A 557 -49.90 76.98 57.51
CA SER A 557 -51.13 77.10 56.69
C SER A 557 -51.10 77.48 55.18
N ARG A 558 -51.71 76.56 54.38
CA ARG A 558 -52.56 76.74 53.14
C ARG A 558 -51.85 77.21 51.84
N SER A 559 -52.29 76.95 50.60
CA SER A 559 -53.40 76.25 49.93
C SER A 559 -53.18 76.40 48.39
N ARG A 560 -53.59 75.39 47.58
CA ARG A 560 -54.04 75.38 46.13
C ARG A 560 -53.24 76.21 45.09
N THR A 561 -52.92 75.70 43.88
CA THR A 561 -53.84 75.36 42.78
C THR A 561 -53.17 74.52 41.66
N ALA A 562 -53.99 73.72 40.95
CA ALA A 562 -53.73 73.05 39.66
C ALA A 562 -53.59 74.05 38.47
N PRO A 563 -53.24 73.67 37.21
CA PRO A 563 -53.97 72.73 36.32
C PRO A 563 -53.06 71.65 35.66
N LEU A 564 -53.48 70.43 35.34
CA LEU A 564 -54.41 69.94 34.29
C LEU A 564 -53.84 69.99 32.84
N ASN A 565 -53.42 68.82 32.33
CA ASN A 565 -53.48 68.29 30.95
C ASN A 565 -52.42 67.16 30.80
N ARG A 566 -52.61 66.01 30.16
CA ARG A 566 -53.72 65.40 29.41
C ARG A 566 -53.31 63.93 29.18
N ALA A 567 -54.32 63.06 29.25
CA ALA A 567 -54.33 61.62 29.00
C ALA A 567 -53.68 61.14 27.68
N VAL A 568 -53.03 59.97 27.74
CA VAL A 568 -53.25 58.73 26.93
C VAL A 568 -52.68 57.56 27.77
N ALA A 569 -53.47 56.85 28.58
CA ALA A 569 -54.23 55.62 28.28
C ALA A 569 -53.38 54.45 27.72
N GLU A 570 -53.00 53.53 28.62
CA GLU A 570 -53.27 52.07 28.59
C GLU A 570 -52.35 51.25 27.66
N GLY A 571 -51.71 50.14 28.05
CA GLY A 571 -51.70 49.34 29.26
C GLY A 571 -50.85 48.08 29.00
N GLY A 572 -50.55 47.31 30.04
CA GLY A 572 -50.17 45.89 29.90
C GLY A 572 -48.74 45.51 30.30
N ASN A 573 -48.55 45.24 31.59
CA ASN A 573 -47.49 44.37 32.11
C ASN A 573 -47.56 42.98 31.48
N ALA A 574 -46.40 42.38 31.16
CA ALA A 574 -45.95 41.09 31.68
C ALA A 574 -44.74 40.56 30.90
N ALA A 575 -43.59 40.47 31.59
CA ALA A 575 -42.75 39.27 31.79
C ALA A 575 -42.22 38.46 30.56
N PRO A 576 -41.18 37.62 30.74
CA PRO A 576 -39.97 37.68 29.94
C PRO A 576 -39.90 36.61 28.85
N HIS A 577 -39.21 36.93 27.75
CA HIS A 577 -38.90 35.97 26.69
C HIS A 577 -37.42 35.56 26.75
N VAL A 578 -37.20 34.25 26.92
CA VAL A 578 -35.94 33.50 26.82
C VAL A 578 -35.70 33.15 25.33
N PRO A 579 -34.44 33.06 24.85
CA PRO A 579 -34.15 32.71 23.46
C PRO A 579 -34.13 31.18 23.23
N HIS A 580 -34.57 30.82 22.03
CA HIS A 580 -34.64 29.45 21.49
C HIS A 580 -33.26 28.81 21.24
N GLU A 581 -33.14 27.55 21.62
CA GLU A 581 -32.18 26.56 21.12
C GLU A 581 -32.79 25.72 19.97
N PRO A 582 -31.99 24.90 19.25
CA PRO A 582 -32.34 24.36 17.94
C PRO A 582 -33.13 23.04 17.96
N ASN A 583 -33.73 22.74 16.80
CA ASN A 583 -34.50 21.55 16.48
C ASN A 583 -33.73 20.21 16.65
N VAL A 584 -34.30 19.29 17.42
CA VAL A 584 -34.14 17.83 17.25
C VAL A 584 -35.53 17.21 17.28
N LEU A 585 -35.88 16.51 16.20
CA LEU A 585 -37.11 15.74 16.03
C LEU A 585 -37.06 14.45 16.86
N THR A 586 -38.04 14.25 17.74
CA THR A 586 -38.54 12.92 18.13
C THR A 586 -40.06 12.99 18.31
N LEU A 587 -40.76 12.03 17.70
CA LEU A 587 -42.21 11.85 17.74
C LEU A 587 -42.55 10.82 18.81
N ASP A 588 -43.59 11.12 19.60
CA ASP A 588 -44.20 10.24 20.58
C ASP A 588 -45.66 9.99 20.20
N GLY A 589 -46.19 8.81 20.54
CA GLY A 589 -47.55 8.40 20.18
C GLY A 589 -47.92 6.95 20.49
N SER A 590 -48.16 6.69 21.78
CA SER A 590 -49.24 5.88 22.38
C SER A 590 -49.54 4.41 22.01
N ARG A 591 -49.56 3.62 23.10
CA ARG A 591 -50.27 2.37 23.45
C ARG A 591 -51.55 1.99 22.68
N ASP A 592 -51.64 0.71 22.29
CA ASP A 592 -52.42 -0.43 22.85
C ASP A 592 -52.00 -1.68 22.02
N GLY A 593 -51.53 -2.82 22.55
CA GLY A 593 -52.28 -3.84 23.27
C GLY A 593 -52.80 -4.95 22.32
N GLU A 594 -52.02 -5.99 22.01
CA GLU A 594 -52.53 -7.36 21.72
C GLU A 594 -51.42 -8.40 21.51
N ARG A 595 -51.84 -9.67 21.57
CA ARG A 595 -51.14 -10.92 21.88
C ARG A 595 -51.11 -11.83 20.65
N GLY A 596 -50.02 -12.57 20.45
CA GLY A 596 -49.86 -13.65 19.46
C GLY A 596 -48.36 -13.83 19.18
N ASP A 597 -47.68 -14.87 19.67
CA ASP A 597 -47.67 -16.27 19.17
C ASP A 597 -47.37 -16.40 17.67
N ASP A 598 -46.55 -17.41 17.36
CA ASP A 598 -46.01 -17.83 16.06
C ASP A 598 -44.66 -17.16 15.67
N ASP A 599 -43.65 -17.83 15.13
CA ASP A 599 -43.12 -19.19 15.14
C ASP A 599 -41.88 -19.13 14.21
N VAL A 600 -40.81 -19.90 14.49
CA VAL A 600 -39.90 -20.52 13.48
C VAL A 600 -38.77 -19.63 12.84
N PRO A 601 -37.54 -20.16 12.55
CA PRO A 601 -36.66 -20.98 13.38
C PRO A 601 -35.16 -20.58 13.28
N ALA A 602 -34.37 -21.12 14.20
CA ALA A 602 -32.92 -21.23 14.10
C ALA A 602 -32.53 -22.36 13.12
N LEU A 603 -31.61 -22.08 12.19
CA LEU A 603 -30.93 -23.09 11.39
C LEU A 603 -29.76 -23.68 12.19
N ALA A 604 -30.06 -24.75 12.92
CA ALA A 604 -29.11 -25.75 13.39
C ALA A 604 -29.40 -27.06 12.66
N GLY A 605 -28.42 -27.61 11.95
CA GLY A 605 -28.50 -28.92 11.31
C GLY A 605 -27.45 -29.87 11.88
N ARG A 606 -27.79 -30.53 12.99
CA ARG A 606 -27.44 -31.96 13.23
C ARG A 606 -28.37 -32.76 12.31
N GLY A 607 -27.98 -33.83 11.62
CA GLY A 607 -27.23 -34.97 12.09
C GLY A 607 -28.22 -36.09 12.38
N ASP A 608 -28.50 -36.93 11.38
CA ASP A 608 -29.09 -38.28 11.45
C ASP A 608 -28.57 -38.98 10.17
N ALA A 609 -27.76 -40.05 10.19
CA ALA A 609 -27.96 -41.36 10.79
C ALA A 609 -29.26 -42.01 10.30
N ASP A 610 -29.19 -42.58 9.09
CA ASP A 610 -30.13 -43.62 8.67
C ASP A 610 -29.34 -44.89 8.31
N GLU A 611 -29.55 -45.90 9.14
CA GLU A 611 -29.14 -47.28 8.92
C GLU A 611 -30.05 -47.90 7.86
N GLY A 612 -29.52 -48.10 6.67
CA GLY A 612 -30.19 -48.86 5.61
C GLY A 612 -29.21 -49.85 5.01
N GLY A 613 -29.04 -51.00 5.67
CA GLY A 613 -28.29 -52.11 5.10
C GLY A 613 -29.02 -52.68 3.88
N ASP A 614 -28.29 -52.88 2.79
CA ASP A 614 -28.64 -53.95 1.87
C ASP A 614 -27.39 -54.65 1.31
N ARG A 615 -27.46 -55.97 1.35
CA ARG A 615 -26.46 -56.92 0.88
C ARG A 615 -26.79 -57.22 -0.59
N GLY A 616 -25.88 -56.92 -1.51
CA GLY A 616 -25.94 -57.45 -2.88
C GLY A 616 -24.55 -57.58 -3.46
N ARG A 617 -23.84 -58.68 -3.18
CA ARG A 617 -23.61 -59.77 -4.16
C ARG A 617 -23.18 -59.29 -5.55
N SER A 618 -21.92 -59.57 -5.87
CA SER A 618 -21.47 -59.95 -7.22
C SER A 618 -22.46 -60.92 -7.88
N PRO A 619 -22.54 -60.92 -9.22
CA PRO A 619 -21.73 -61.94 -9.91
C PRO A 619 -21.14 -61.50 -11.27
N ALA A 620 -20.14 -62.30 -11.67
CA ALA A 620 -19.52 -62.46 -12.99
C ALA A 620 -18.41 -61.48 -13.37
#